data_AF-A0A4Q8L3J9-F1
#
_entry.id   AF-A0A4Q8L3J9-F1
#
_cell.length_a   1.000
_cell.length_b   1.000
_cell.length_c   1.000
_cell.angle_alpha   90.00
_cell.angle_beta   90.00
_cell.angle_gamma   90.00
#
_symmetry.space_group_name_H-M   'P 1'
#
loop_
_entity.id
_entity.type
_entity.pdbx_description
1 polymer ?
#
loop_
_entity_poly.entity_id
_entity_poly.type
_entity_poly.pdbx_seq_one_letter_code
_entity_poly.pdbx_strand_id
1 'polypeptide(L)'
;MKELAKEMYSNTLYIWYETDVMTDHEYGRIFDTSSVSLNEVAVRIHADVVDNPSVEAIYWYMGKGLDQIVLMARYQKTVCRFK
;
A
#
# COMPACT_ATOMS: atom_id res chain seq x y z
N MET A 1 5.76 8.46 5.29
CA MET A 1 4.49 7.98 4.71
C MET A 1 3.30 8.56 5.48
N LYS A 2 2.46 9.36 4.83
CA LYS A 2 1.31 10.06 5.43
C LYS A 2 0.00 9.58 4.82
N GLU A 3 -0.98 9.21 5.64
CA GLU A 3 -2.31 8.82 5.15
C GLU A 3 -3.05 10.03 4.59
N LEU A 4 -3.55 9.92 3.36
CA LEU A 4 -4.33 10.96 2.68
C LEU A 4 -5.83 10.69 2.76
N ALA A 5 -6.21 9.43 2.58
CA ALA A 5 -7.59 8.99 2.59
C ALA A 5 -7.66 7.53 3.02
N LYS A 6 -8.82 7.17 3.58
CA LYS A 6 -9.14 5.80 4.00
C LYS A 6 -10.63 5.57 3.81
N GLU A 7 -10.99 4.62 2.96
CA GLU A 7 -12.38 4.37 2.58
C GLU A 7 -12.71 2.88 2.66
N MET A 8 -13.93 2.56 3.11
CA MET A 8 -14.43 1.20 3.22
C MET A 8 -15.56 0.99 2.22
N TYR A 9 -15.39 0.03 1.32
CA TYR A 9 -16.42 -0.40 0.38
C TYR A 9 -16.76 -1.87 0.63
N SER A 10 -17.99 -2.11 1.09
CA SER A 10 -18.45 -3.42 1.56
C SER A 10 -17.56 -3.97 2.68
N ASN A 11 -16.65 -4.90 2.36
CA ASN A 11 -15.67 -5.46 3.31
C ASN A 11 -14.22 -5.33 2.80
N THR A 12 -13.99 -4.35 1.92
CA THR A 12 -12.68 -4.05 1.35
C THR A 12 -12.27 -2.64 1.76
N LEU A 13 -11.08 -2.56 2.33
CA LEU A 13 -10.48 -1.31 2.78
C LEU A 13 -9.57 -0.75 1.69
N TYR A 14 -9.66 0.55 1.43
CA TYR A 14 -8.84 1.29 0.48
C TYR A 14 -8.10 2.38 1.24
N ILE A 15 -6.78 2.44 1.12
CA ILE A 15 -5.94 3.39 1.85
C ILE A 15 -4.99 4.09 0.87
N TRP A 16 -4.95 5.42 0.93
CA TRP A 16 -4.07 6.24 0.12
C TRP A 16 -2.98 6.86 0.98
N TYR A 17 -1.74 6.72 0.55
CA TYR A 17 -0.56 7.23 1.23
C TYR A 17 0.23 8.21 0.35
N GLU A 18 0.52 9.38 0.92
CA GLU A 18 1.53 10.32 0.43
C GLU A 18 2.91 9.82 0.86
N THR A 19 3.69 9.36 -0.12
CA THR A 19 5.05 8.90 0.06
C THR A 19 5.79 8.87 -1.28
N ASP A 20 7.07 9.25 -1.27
CA ASP A 20 7.92 9.11 -2.45
C ASP A 20 8.44 7.67 -2.52
N VAL A 21 7.90 6.90 -3.47
CA VAL A 21 8.36 5.52 -3.76
C VAL A 21 9.29 5.48 -4.98
N MET A 22 9.74 6.65 -5.45
CA MET A 22 10.59 6.76 -6.63
C MET A 22 11.98 7.23 -6.22
N THR A 23 12.97 6.80 -6.99
CA THR A 23 14.34 7.29 -6.91
C THR A 23 14.81 7.77 -8.28
N ASP A 24 15.78 8.67 -8.30
CA ASP A 24 16.38 9.16 -9.54
C ASP A 24 17.36 8.13 -10.09
N HIS A 25 17.28 7.88 -11.40
CA HIS A 25 18.21 7.04 -12.14
C HIS A 25 18.63 7.74 -13.43
N GLU A 26 19.71 7.26 -14.02
CA GLU A 26 20.28 7.74 -15.29
C GLU A 26 19.27 7.80 -16.46
N TYR A 27 18.20 6.99 -16.38
CA TYR A 27 17.18 6.87 -17.43
C TYR A 27 15.83 7.50 -17.02
N GLY A 28 15.82 8.30 -15.96
CA GLY A 28 14.62 8.92 -15.39
C GLY A 28 14.25 8.35 -14.02
N ARG A 29 13.05 8.70 -13.54
CA ARG A 29 12.56 8.23 -12.24
C ARG A 29 12.12 6.77 -12.34
N ILE A 30 12.65 5.94 -11.45
CA ILE A 30 12.30 4.52 -11.33
C ILE A 30 11.76 4.23 -9.94
N PHE A 31 11.08 3.10 -9.78
CA PHE A 31 10.62 2.65 -8.47
C PHE A 31 11.83 2.40 -7.56
N ASP A 32 11.79 2.94 -6.35
CA ASP A 32 12.85 2.77 -5.37
C ASP A 32 12.79 1.36 -4.76
N THR A 33 13.76 0.54 -5.12
CA THR A 33 13.93 -0.82 -4.59
C THR A 33 14.96 -0.87 -3.45
N SER A 34 15.34 0.26 -2.87
CA SER A 34 16.23 0.30 -1.72
C SER A 34 15.61 -0.41 -0.52
N SER A 35 16.43 -1.13 0.25
CA SER A 35 15.96 -1.85 1.44
C SER A 35 15.29 -0.92 2.46
N VAL A 36 15.69 0.35 2.51
CA VAL A 36 15.12 1.34 3.43
C VAL A 36 13.68 1.66 3.03
N SER A 37 13.45 2.06 1.77
CA SER A 37 12.12 2.38 1.26
C SER A 37 11.18 1.18 1.29
N LEU A 38 11.67 0.00 0.87
CA LEU A 38 10.90 -1.23 0.94
C LEU A 38 10.51 -1.61 2.37
N ASN A 39 11.40 -1.39 3.35
CA ASN A 39 11.09 -1.67 4.76
C ASN A 39 10.02 -0.71 5.31
N GLU A 40 10.07 0.58 4.96
CA GLU A 40 9.04 1.54 5.36
C GLU A 40 7.65 1.16 4.82
N VAL A 41 7.59 0.77 3.55
CA VAL A 41 6.36 0.26 2.90
C VAL A 41 5.87 -1.01 3.58
N ALA A 42 6.76 -1.97 3.82
CA ALA A 42 6.42 -3.24 4.46
C ALA A 42 5.88 -3.05 5.89
N VAL A 43 6.54 -2.21 6.69
CA VAL A 43 6.11 -1.89 8.07
C VAL A 43 4.71 -1.28 8.07
N ARG A 44 4.43 -0.34 7.14
CA ARG A 44 3.10 0.27 7.04
C ARG A 44 2.03 -0.74 6.66
N ILE A 45 2.26 -1.49 5.58
CA ILE A 45 1.31 -2.51 5.08
C ILE A 45 1.03 -3.54 6.18
N HIS A 46 2.06 -3.99 6.90
CA HIS A 46 1.89 -4.95 7.98
C HIS A 46 1.04 -4.38 9.14
N ALA A 47 1.29 -3.14 9.56
CA ALA A 47 0.49 -2.48 10.59
C ALA A 47 -0.98 -2.40 10.18
N ASP A 48 -1.26 -1.98 8.93
CA ASP A 48 -2.64 -1.88 8.44
C ASP A 48 -3.35 -3.24 8.40
N VAL A 49 -2.65 -4.32 8.05
CA VAL A 49 -3.20 -5.68 8.09
C VAL A 49 -3.53 -6.10 9.53
N VAL A 50 -2.63 -5.83 10.49
CA VAL A 50 -2.84 -6.16 11.91
C VAL A 50 -4.00 -5.38 12.50
N ASP A 51 -4.12 -4.09 12.17
CA ASP A 51 -5.15 -3.20 12.69
C ASP A 51 -6.54 -3.48 12.09
N ASN A 52 -6.62 -4.19 10.96
CA ASN A 52 -7.88 -4.45 10.25
C ASN A 52 -8.10 -5.96 10.03
N PRO A 53 -8.18 -6.79 11.09
CA PRO A 53 -8.19 -8.26 10.96
C PRO A 53 -9.50 -8.83 10.36
N SER A 54 -10.58 -8.05 10.33
CA SER A 54 -11.91 -8.46 9.88
C SER A 54 -12.20 -8.14 8.41
N VAL A 55 -11.37 -7.32 7.76
CA VAL A 55 -11.57 -6.94 6.35
C VAL A 55 -11.18 -8.11 5.45
N GLU A 56 -11.89 -8.28 4.34
CA GLU A 56 -11.60 -9.33 3.36
C GLU A 56 -10.36 -8.99 2.54
N ALA A 57 -10.22 -7.71 2.18
CA ALA A 57 -9.09 -7.22 1.43
C ALA A 57 -8.73 -5.79 1.83
N ILE A 58 -7.45 -5.45 1.65
CA ILE A 58 -6.93 -4.10 1.77
C ILE A 58 -6.21 -3.75 0.48
N TYR A 59 -6.51 -2.58 -0.07
CA TYR A 59 -5.83 -1.98 -1.21
C TYR A 59 -5.04 -0.76 -0.72
N TRP A 60 -3.78 -0.69 -1.11
CA TRP A 60 -2.90 0.44 -0.83
C TRP A 60 -2.56 1.16 -2.12
N TYR A 61 -2.70 2.48 -2.09
CA TYR A 61 -2.32 3.38 -3.18
C TYR A 61 -1.24 4.31 -2.65
N MET A 62 -0.04 4.26 -3.23
CA MET A 62 1.10 5.05 -2.76
C MET A 62 1.66 5.92 -3.88
N GLY A 63 1.94 7.18 -3.54
CA GLY A 63 2.40 8.17 -4.49
C GLY A 63 2.73 9.51 -3.86
N LYS A 64 3.29 10.44 -4.63
CA LYS A 64 3.60 11.80 -4.14
C LYS A 64 2.35 12.64 -3.82
N GLY A 65 1.19 12.20 -4.29
CA GLY A 65 -0.09 12.86 -4.14
C GLY A 65 -1.19 11.98 -4.74
N LEU A 66 -2.45 12.40 -4.61
CA LEU A 66 -3.61 11.66 -5.15
C LEU A 66 -3.64 11.65 -6.69
N ASP A 67 -3.03 12.64 -7.33
CA ASP A 67 -2.89 12.77 -8.78
C ASP A 67 -1.76 11.91 -9.35
N GLN A 68 -0.88 11.36 -8.51
CA GLN A 68 0.31 10.62 -8.91
C GLN A 68 0.47 9.34 -8.10
N ILE A 69 -0.40 8.36 -8.36
CA ILE A 69 -0.32 7.01 -7.78
C ILE A 69 0.67 6.17 -8.59
N VAL A 70 1.69 5.64 -7.91
CA VAL A 70 2.78 4.90 -8.52
C VAL A 70 2.76 3.42 -8.13
N LEU A 71 2.37 3.11 -6.90
CA LEU A 71 2.28 1.73 -6.40
C LEU A 71 0.86 1.43 -5.95
N MET A 72 0.32 0.33 -6.48
CA MET A 72 -0.92 -0.27 -5.99
C MET A 72 -0.62 -1.69 -5.49
N ALA A 73 -0.91 -1.95 -4.22
CA ALA A 73 -0.76 -3.25 -3.61
C ALA A 73 -2.09 -3.75 -3.04
N ARG A 74 -2.25 -5.07 -2.95
CA ARG A 74 -3.44 -5.70 -2.38
C ARG A 74 -3.06 -6.84 -1.46
N TYR A 75 -3.69 -6.89 -0.29
CA TYR A 75 -3.75 -8.06 0.56
C TYR A 75 -5.17 -8.61 0.51
N GLN A 76 -5.32 -9.92 0.32
CA GLN A 76 -6.60 -10.60 0.43
C GLN A 76 -6.45 -11.72 1.46
N LYS A 77 -7.35 -11.75 2.43
CA LYS A 77 -7.40 -12.83 3.41
C LYS A 77 -7.84 -14.10 2.68
N THR A 78 -6.91 -15.06 2.53
CA THR A 78 -7.24 -16.35 1.92
C THR A 78 -8.25 -17.08 2.82
N VAL A 79 -9.50 -17.18 2.38
CA VAL A 79 -10.47 -18.07 3.03
C VAL A 79 -10.12 -19.48 2.60
N CYS A 80 -9.39 -20.24 3.42
CA CYS A 80 -9.27 -21.67 3.25
C CYS A 80 -10.68 -22.29 3.33
N ARG A 81 -11.34 -22.46 2.18
CA ARG A 81 -12.51 -23.33 2.06
C ARG A 81 -12.00 -24.76 1.93
N PHE A 82 -11.77 -25.42 3.07
CA PHE A 82 -11.80 -26.88 3.10
C PHE A 82 -13.26 -27.28 2.88
N LYS A 83 -13.52 -27.90 1.72
CA LYS A 83 -14.75 -28.66 1.42
C LYS A 83 -14.67 -30.01 2.11
#